data_AF-A0A286GN12-F1
#
_entry.id   AF-A0A286GN12-F1
#
_cell.length_a   1.000
_cell.length_b   1.000
_cell.length_c   1.000
_cell.angle_alpha   90.00
_cell.angle_beta   90.00
_cell.angle_gamma   90.00
#
_symmetry.space_group_name_H-M   'P 1'
#
loop_
_entity.id
_entity.type
_entity.pdbx_description
1 polymer ?
#
loop_
_entity_poly.entity_id
_entity_poly.type
_entity_poly.pdbx_seq_one_letter_code
_entity_poly.pdbx_strand_id
1 'polypeptide(L)' 'MTVKPVILVTGATCNQGSAVAKSLLEQGTFTVRALVRNKASEKAKTLLTTRRTNLHISTP' A
#
# COMPACT_ATOMS: atom_id res chain seq x y z
N MET A 1 13.25 -20.65 -2.52
CA MET A 1 12.99 -19.26 -2.07
C MET A 1 11.66 -18.82 -2.64
N THR A 2 10.65 -18.60 -1.81
CA THR A 2 9.32 -18.14 -2.28
C THR A 2 9.33 -16.61 -2.33
N VAL A 3 9.52 -16.05 -3.52
CA VAL A 3 9.44 -14.61 -3.74
C VAL A 3 7.98 -14.20 -3.76
N LYS A 4 7.57 -13.31 -2.86
CA LYS A 4 6.21 -12.74 -2.89
C LYS A 4 6.10 -11.76 -4.08
N PRO A 5 5.06 -11.85 -4.92
CA PRO A 5 4.86 -10.91 -6.00
C PRO A 5 4.66 -9.50 -5.44
N VAL A 6 5.23 -8.50 -6.12
CA VAL A 6 5.10 -7.09 -5.73
C VAL A 6 4.01 -6.42 -6.57
N ILE A 7 3.03 -5.81 -5.92
CA ILE A 7 1.93 -5.09 -6.57
C ILE A 7 2.09 -3.59 -6.29
N LEU A 8 2.17 -2.77 -7.34
CA LEU A 8 2.14 -1.32 -7.24
C LEU A 8 0.68 -0.82 -7.34
N VAL A 9 0.22 -0.13 -6.32
CA VAL A 9 -1.07 0.56 -6.30
C VAL A 9 -0.84 2.04 -6.55
N THR A 10 -1.20 2.51 -7.74
CA THR A 10 -1.25 3.93 -8.07
C THR A 10 -2.57 4.54 -7.56
N GLY A 11 -2.51 5.74 -6.98
CA GLY A 11 -3.70 6.35 -6.39
C GLY A 11 -4.16 5.67 -5.10
N ALA A 12 -3.24 5.09 -4.32
CA ALA A 12 -3.53 4.32 -3.10
C ALA A 12 -4.31 5.11 -2.01
N THR A 13 -4.40 6.44 -2.13
CA THR A 13 -5.15 7.30 -1.21
C THR A 13 -6.59 7.60 -1.66
N CYS A 14 -7.00 7.18 -2.85
CA CYS A 14 -8.40 7.33 -3.30
C CYS A 14 -9.29 6.24 -2.70
N ASN A 15 -10.61 6.36 -2.86
CA ASN A 15 -11.56 5.41 -2.27
C ASN A 15 -11.28 3.97 -2.74
N GLN A 16 -11.17 3.77 -4.06
CA GLN A 16 -10.90 2.46 -4.66
C GLN A 16 -9.48 1.98 -4.38
N GLY A 17 -8.48 2.83 -4.60
CA GLY A 17 -7.07 2.48 -4.41
C GLY A 17 -6.74 2.11 -2.97
N SER A 18 -7.35 2.79 -1.99
CA SER A 18 -7.17 2.45 -0.58
C SER A 18 -7.85 1.13 -0.20
N ALA A 19 -9.03 0.82 -0.75
CA ALA A 19 -9.70 -0.46 -0.54
C ALA A 19 -8.90 -1.63 -1.12
N VAL A 20 -8.37 -1.46 -2.35
CA VAL A 20 -7.50 -2.45 -2.99
C VAL A 20 -6.22 -2.67 -2.17
N ALA A 21 -5.53 -1.60 -1.78
CA ALA A 21 -4.30 -1.70 -1.00
C ALA A 21 -4.54 -2.41 0.35
N LYS A 22 -5.64 -2.09 1.05
CA LYS A 22 -6.02 -2.75 2.31
C LYS A 22 -6.27 -4.25 2.11
N SER A 23 -7.08 -4.62 1.12
CA SER A 23 -7.40 -6.03 0.84
C SER A 23 -6.15 -6.85 0.49
N LEU A 24 -5.24 -6.30 -0.32
CA LEU A 24 -3.97 -6.96 -0.67
C LEU A 24 -3.06 -7.15 0.57
N LEU A 25 -3.02 -6.16 1.48
CA LEU A 25 -2.26 -6.25 2.72
C LEU A 25 -2.84 -7.27 3.71
N GLU A 26 -4.17 -7.39 3.77
CA GLU A 26 -4.89 -8.36 4.61
C GLU A 26 -4.57 -9.79 4.17
N GLN A 27 -4.58 -10.06 2.85
CA GLN A 27 -4.24 -11.36 2.28
C GLN A 27 -2.82 -11.82 2.62
N GLY A 28 -1.84 -10.91 2.72
CA GLY A 28 -0.46 -11.22 3.15
C GLY A 28 0.38 -12.05 2.17
N THR A 29 -0.20 -12.45 1.03
CA THR A 29 0.45 -13.18 -0.07
C THR A 29 1.36 -12.29 -0.91
N PHE A 30 1.05 -10.99 -0.97
CA PHE A 30 1.74 -10.02 -1.82
C PHE A 30 2.52 -8.99 -0.99
N THR A 31 3.54 -8.41 -1.61
CA THR A 31 4.16 -7.17 -1.14
C THR A 31 3.49 -6.00 -1.85
N VAL A 32 2.97 -5.03 -1.11
CA VAL A 32 2.22 -3.90 -1.68
C VAL A 32 3.11 -2.65 -1.69
N ARG A 33 3.27 -2.04 -2.86
CA ARG A 33 3.86 -0.72 -3.02
C ARG A 33 2.75 0.30 -3.27
N ALA A 34 2.63 1.31 -2.44
CA ALA A 34 1.65 2.37 -2.62
C ALA A 34 2.34 3.63 -3.14
N LEU A 35 1.92 4.11 -4.31
CA LEU A 35 2.36 5.41 -4.83
C LEU A 35 1.46 6.50 -4.25
N VAL A 36 2.05 7.40 -3.47
CA VAL A 36 1.36 8.56 -2.90
C VAL A 36 2.09 9.82 -3.29
N ARG A 37 1.35 10.91 -3.55
CA ARG A 37 1.95 12.22 -3.82
C ARG A 37 2.57 12.85 -2.58
N ASN A 38 1.96 12.63 -1.42
CA ASN A 38 2.42 13.19 -0.14
C ASN A 38 2.33 12.14 0.98
N LYS A 39 3.50 11.71 1.48
CA LYS A 39 3.62 10.75 2.60
C LYS A 39 3.10 11.30 3.92
N ALA A 40 3.10 12.62 4.10
CA ALA A 40 2.63 13.29 5.31
C ALA A 40 1.11 13.49 5.35
N SER A 41 0.39 13.20 4.27
CA SER A 41 -1.07 13.30 4.26
C SER A 41 -1.70 12.28 5.21
N GLU A 42 -2.78 12.65 5.89
CA GLU A 42 -3.49 11.76 6.81
C GLU A 42 -3.90 10.44 6.14
N LYS A 43 -4.34 10.51 4.87
CA LYS A 43 -4.67 9.30 4.08
C LYS A 43 -3.47 8.36 3.87
N ALA A 44 -2.28 8.90 3.64
CA ALA A 44 -1.07 8.10 3.50
C ALA A 44 -0.63 7.50 4.85
N LYS A 45 -0.77 8.26 5.95
CA LYS A 45 -0.53 7.76 7.31
C LYS A 45 -1.48 6.61 7.66
N THR A 46 -2.77 6.73 7.40
CA THR A 46 -3.74 5.65 7.61
C THR A 46 -3.36 4.38 6.83
N LEU A 47 -2.87 4.55 5.60
CA LEU A 47 -2.39 3.43 4.80
C LEU A 47 -1.15 2.75 5.44
N LEU A 48 -0.18 3.54 5.93
CA LEU A 48 1.02 3.04 6.64
C LEU A 48 0.69 2.20 7.86
N THR A 49 -0.36 2.58 8.59
CA THR A 49 -0.76 1.87 9.82
C THR A 49 -1.40 0.50 9.52
N THR A 50 -1.83 0.23 8.29
CA THR A 50 -2.69 -0.92 7.96
C THR A 50 -2.00 -2.29 8.02
N ARG A 51 -0.67 -2.39 7.81
CA ARG A 51 0.15 -3.57 8.17
C ARG A 51 1.59 -3.26 7.81
N ARG A 52 2.41 -2.93 8.81
CA ARG A 52 3.76 -2.35 8.63
C ARG A 52 4.77 -3.26 7.91
N THR A 53 4.53 -4.57 7.82
CA THR A 53 5.53 -5.52 7.34
C THR A 53 5.60 -5.66 5.82
N ASN A 54 4.52 -5.35 5.10
CA ASN A 54 4.40 -5.62 3.66
C ASN A 54 4.03 -4.39 2.81
N LEU A 55 4.05 -3.18 3.39
CA LEU A 55 3.70 -1.94 2.70
C LEU A 55 4.94 -1.05 2.51
N HIS A 56 5.24 -0.71 1.27
CA HIS A 56 6.24 0.29 0.93
C HIS A 56 5.58 1.50 0.25
N ILE A 57 5.78 2.70 0.81
CA ILE A 57 5.23 3.93 0.24
C ILE A 57 6.30 4.65 -0.60
N SER A 58 6.03 4.76 -1.89
CA SER A 58 6.85 5.53 -2.84
C SER A 58 6.19 6.89 -3.11
N THR A 59 7.01 7.92 -3.22
CA THR A 59 6.64 9.20 -3.84
C THR A 59 7.14 9.18 -5.29
N PRO A 60 6.45 9.86 -6.23
CA PRO A 60 7.03 10.08 -7.55
C PRO A 60 8.38 10.79 -7.45
#